data_AF-A0AAE3MEW7-F1
#
_entry.id   AF-A0AAE3MEW7-F1
#
_cell.length_a   1.000
_cell.length_b   1.000
_cell.length_c   1.000
_cell.angle_alpha   90.00
_cell.angle_beta   90.00
_cell.angle_gamma   90.00
#
_symmetry.space_group_name_H-M   'P 1'
#
loop_
_entity.id
_entity.type
_entity.pdbx_description
1 polymer ?
#
loop_
_entity_poly.entity_id
_entity_poly.type
_entity_poly.pdbx_seq_one_letter_code
_entity_poly.pdbx_strand_id
1 'polypeptide(L)'
;MSIRVEEVINQSQRKIFVDFPYQLYRNNKYWVPPIKADELSSIVPGKNPAFDFCKAKFWLAYKGNKVVGRVGAIVNDLWIEKIEENIGRITRLEFVDDFEVVKVLMETAEAYLKSQGMTGVMGPLGFSNLDHSGVLVEGQDWLPSMASDYHFAYYQHHIEKLGYTKEIDWLEFRITFPESLPDKAFKVAEMLKKRYGLKVLNFTKRAELEPYREMIFKVFNEAFAGLFGTFRLPDKMVDYYINKYFPSLNPRYVKIVLDKEDQLAGFLVAIPSLSEALQKAKGKLFPFGWWHLKKALDKPKEMDLMLTGVRPEFQKMGLAALLMNELWNTANSDGVRFVETTGMLENNHVAIQMWKSFDHIQHKRKRCYKKSF
;
A
#
# COMPACT_ATOMS: atom_id res chain seq x y z
N MET A 1 -34.08 2.53 14.37
CA MET A 1 -34.20 1.59 13.24
C MET A 1 -33.12 0.54 13.39
N SER A 2 -33.45 -0.74 13.23
CA SER A 2 -32.47 -1.84 13.31
C SER A 2 -31.49 -1.78 12.13
N ILE A 3 -30.28 -2.29 12.36
CA ILE A 3 -29.25 -2.44 11.33
C ILE A 3 -29.39 -3.83 10.72
N ARG A 4 -29.51 -3.90 9.39
CA ARG A 4 -29.54 -5.16 8.64
C ARG A 4 -28.19 -5.35 7.95
N VAL A 5 -27.57 -6.52 8.10
CA VAL A 5 -26.34 -6.86 7.38
C VAL A 5 -26.63 -7.89 6.30
N GLU A 6 -26.10 -7.67 5.10
CA GLU A 6 -26.27 -8.57 3.95
C GLU A 6 -24.92 -8.96 3.35
N GLU A 7 -24.77 -10.24 3.01
CA GLU A 7 -23.62 -10.72 2.25
C GLU A 7 -23.68 -10.23 0.79
N VAL A 8 -22.52 -9.82 0.28
CA VAL A 8 -22.32 -9.38 -1.10
C VAL A 8 -22.09 -10.58 -2.00
N ILE A 9 -23.15 -11.07 -2.62
CA ILE A 9 -23.14 -12.31 -3.42
C ILE A 9 -23.22 -12.07 -4.94
N ASN A 10 -23.69 -10.89 -5.37
CA ASN A 10 -23.90 -10.58 -6.78
C ASN A 10 -23.23 -9.28 -7.24
N GLN A 11 -23.19 -9.06 -8.56
CA GLN A 11 -22.52 -7.91 -9.17
C GLN A 11 -23.12 -6.56 -8.74
N SER A 12 -24.44 -6.49 -8.52
CA SER A 12 -25.11 -5.25 -8.09
C SER A 12 -24.65 -4.86 -6.69
N GLN A 13 -24.66 -5.81 -5.75
CA GLN A 13 -24.17 -5.60 -4.40
C GLN A 13 -22.68 -5.26 -4.37
N ARG A 14 -21.85 -5.88 -5.23
CA ARG A 14 -20.42 -5.51 -5.34
C ARG A 14 -20.23 -4.05 -5.74
N LYS A 15 -21.04 -3.54 -6.68
CA LYS A 15 -21.00 -2.12 -7.05
C LYS A 15 -21.36 -1.23 -5.87
N ILE A 16 -22.42 -1.57 -5.12
CA ILE A 16 -22.83 -0.84 -3.92
C ILE A 16 -21.70 -0.85 -2.86
N PHE A 17 -21.08 -2.01 -2.65
CA PHE A 17 -19.95 -2.17 -1.73
C PHE A 17 -18.76 -1.28 -2.12
N VAL A 18 -18.39 -1.22 -3.40
CA VAL A 18 -17.32 -0.35 -3.91
C VAL A 18 -17.71 1.13 -3.87
N ASP A 19 -18.98 1.46 -4.07
CA ASP A 19 -19.46 2.83 -4.12
C ASP A 19 -19.63 3.50 -2.75
N PHE A 20 -19.80 2.73 -1.67
CA PHE A 20 -20.07 3.28 -0.34
C PHE A 20 -19.04 4.32 0.15
N PRO A 21 -17.71 4.11 0.05
CA PRO A 21 -16.71 5.13 0.42
C PRO A 21 -16.88 6.46 -0.32
N TYR A 22 -17.29 6.43 -1.59
CA TYR A 22 -17.53 7.65 -2.37
C TYR A 22 -18.68 8.48 -1.82
N GLN A 23 -19.63 7.84 -1.14
CA GLN A 23 -20.71 8.52 -0.44
C GLN A 23 -20.24 9.04 0.91
N LEU A 24 -19.50 8.21 1.67
CA LEU A 24 -18.99 8.53 2.99
C LEU A 24 -18.02 9.72 2.98
N TYR A 25 -17.11 9.75 2.00
CA TYR A 25 -16.03 10.74 1.90
C TYR A 25 -16.28 11.83 0.86
N ARG A 26 -17.51 11.97 0.33
CA ARG A 26 -17.84 12.84 -0.82
C ARG A 26 -17.32 14.28 -0.70
N ASN A 27 -17.31 14.82 0.52
CA ASN A 27 -16.90 16.20 0.81
C ASN A 27 -15.60 16.28 1.61
N ASN A 28 -14.86 15.18 1.73
CA ASN A 28 -13.62 15.14 2.47
C ASN A 28 -12.45 15.55 1.54
N LYS A 29 -11.74 16.63 1.91
CA LYS A 29 -10.60 17.16 1.15
C LYS A 29 -9.34 16.28 1.17
N TYR A 30 -9.27 15.31 2.08
CA TYR A 30 -8.11 14.45 2.30
C TYR A 30 -8.35 13.00 1.90
N TRP A 31 -9.54 12.65 1.41
CA TRP A 31 -9.77 11.32 0.89
C TRP A 31 -9.29 11.22 -0.56
N VAL A 32 -8.49 10.20 -0.85
CA VAL A 32 -8.03 9.86 -2.20
C VAL A 32 -8.87 8.68 -2.69
N PRO A 33 -9.77 8.87 -3.66
CA PRO A 33 -10.62 7.79 -4.16
C PRO A 33 -9.80 6.78 -4.98
N PRO A 34 -9.94 5.47 -4.74
CA PRO A 34 -9.38 4.47 -5.64
C PRO A 34 -10.08 4.51 -7.00
N ILE A 35 -9.57 3.79 -8.00
CA ILE A 35 -10.29 3.55 -9.25
C ILE A 35 -11.35 2.47 -9.02
N LYS A 36 -12.63 2.78 -9.29
CA LYS A 36 -13.75 1.86 -9.02
C LYS A 36 -13.62 0.53 -9.74
N ALA A 37 -13.14 0.56 -10.99
CA ALA A 37 -12.97 -0.65 -11.80
C ALA A 37 -11.93 -1.60 -11.18
N ASP A 38 -10.84 -1.04 -10.66
CA ASP A 38 -9.77 -1.81 -10.04
C ASP A 38 -10.26 -2.44 -8.73
N GLU A 39 -10.91 -1.65 -7.87
CA GLU A 39 -11.46 -2.17 -6.62
C GLU A 39 -12.51 -3.25 -6.87
N LEU A 40 -13.42 -3.03 -7.84
CA LEU A 40 -14.42 -4.03 -8.24
C LEU A 40 -13.77 -5.31 -8.77
N SER A 41 -12.68 -5.21 -9.55
CA SER A 41 -11.97 -6.38 -10.05
C SER A 41 -11.28 -7.17 -8.94
N SER A 42 -10.79 -6.49 -7.90
CA SER A 42 -10.02 -7.09 -6.81
C SER A 42 -10.82 -8.04 -5.92
N ILE A 43 -12.14 -7.83 -5.83
CA ILE A 43 -13.06 -8.60 -4.96
C ILE A 43 -13.87 -9.66 -5.74
N VAL A 44 -13.54 -9.89 -7.02
CA VAL A 44 -14.23 -10.86 -7.87
C VAL A 44 -13.35 -12.11 -8.04
N PRO A 45 -13.83 -13.29 -7.59
CA PRO A 45 -13.18 -14.56 -7.89
C PRO A 45 -12.95 -14.74 -9.39
N GLY A 46 -11.77 -15.23 -9.77
CA GLY A 46 -11.34 -15.38 -11.17
C GLY A 46 -10.73 -14.13 -11.82
N LYS A 47 -10.80 -12.96 -11.17
CA LYS A 47 -10.09 -11.74 -11.62
C LYS A 47 -8.87 -11.39 -10.78
N ASN A 48 -8.84 -11.84 -9.52
CA ASN A 48 -7.72 -11.66 -8.61
C ASN A 48 -7.17 -13.04 -8.22
N PRO A 49 -5.92 -13.38 -8.54
CA PRO A 49 -5.34 -14.69 -8.20
C PRO A 49 -5.20 -14.92 -6.69
N ALA A 50 -5.42 -13.90 -5.86
CA ALA A 50 -5.45 -14.08 -4.41
C ALA A 50 -6.51 -15.10 -3.96
N PHE A 51 -7.60 -15.26 -4.73
CA PHE A 51 -8.62 -16.26 -4.45
C PHE A 51 -8.14 -17.72 -4.63
N ASP A 52 -6.95 -17.96 -5.19
CA ASP A 52 -6.33 -19.29 -5.24
C ASP A 52 -5.90 -19.78 -3.83
N PHE A 53 -5.65 -18.87 -2.89
CA PHE A 53 -5.17 -19.17 -1.52
C PHE A 53 -5.88 -18.35 -0.42
N CYS A 54 -6.89 -17.56 -0.79
CA CYS A 54 -7.71 -16.80 0.14
C CYS A 54 -9.19 -17.15 0.00
N LYS A 55 -9.86 -17.33 1.14
CA LYS A 55 -11.34 -17.34 1.21
C LYS A 55 -11.79 -16.00 1.74
N ALA A 56 -12.60 -15.28 0.97
CA ALA A 56 -13.06 -13.95 1.37
C ALA A 56 -14.57 -13.79 1.22
N LYS A 57 -15.16 -13.11 2.19
CA LYS A 57 -16.56 -12.68 2.16
C LYS A 57 -16.66 -11.19 2.48
N PHE A 58 -17.72 -10.57 1.98
CA PHE A 58 -17.96 -9.13 2.10
C PHE A 58 -19.41 -8.89 2.47
N TRP A 59 -19.66 -7.85 3.27
CA TRP A 59 -20.97 -7.50 3.76
C TRP A 59 -21.24 -6.00 3.69
N LEU A 60 -22.52 -5.66 3.55
CA LEU A 60 -23.05 -4.29 3.62
C LEU A 60 -23.99 -4.19 4.82
N ALA A 61 -23.89 -3.09 5.57
CA ALA A 61 -24.84 -2.72 6.61
C ALA A 61 -25.84 -1.68 6.09
N TYR A 62 -27.11 -1.87 6.38
CA TYR A 62 -28.22 -1.01 6.00
C TYR A 62 -28.98 -0.51 7.24
N LYS A 63 -29.35 0.77 7.23
CA LYS A 63 -30.31 1.36 8.17
C LYS A 63 -31.50 1.84 7.35
N GLY A 64 -32.59 1.07 7.36
CA GLY A 64 -33.65 1.18 6.34
C GLY A 64 -33.09 0.80 4.96
N ASN A 65 -33.29 1.65 3.95
CA ASN A 65 -32.78 1.42 2.58
C ASN A 65 -31.41 2.08 2.32
N LYS A 66 -30.80 2.70 3.33
CA LYS A 66 -29.52 3.41 3.20
C LYS A 66 -28.37 2.53 3.65
N VAL A 67 -27.34 2.40 2.82
CA VAL A 67 -26.07 1.78 3.21
C VAL A 67 -25.37 2.68 4.22
N VAL A 68 -24.98 2.12 5.35
CA VAL A 68 -24.33 2.82 6.47
C VAL A 68 -22.96 2.26 6.82
N GLY A 69 -22.58 1.12 6.23
CA GLY A 69 -21.23 0.59 6.36
C GLY A 69 -20.98 -0.64 5.50
N ARG A 70 -19.74 -1.09 5.49
CA ARG A 70 -19.27 -2.30 4.80
C ARG A 70 -18.09 -2.92 5.55
N VAL A 71 -17.90 -4.22 5.40
CA VAL A 71 -16.74 -4.94 5.91
C VAL A 71 -16.44 -6.15 5.01
N GLY A 72 -15.19 -6.56 4.93
CA GLY A 72 -14.80 -7.86 4.41
C GLY A 72 -14.00 -8.65 5.43
N ALA A 73 -14.00 -9.97 5.28
CA ALA A 73 -13.19 -10.89 6.05
C ALA A 73 -12.42 -11.81 5.09
N ILE A 74 -11.16 -12.08 5.40
CA ILE A 74 -10.27 -12.92 4.58
C ILE A 74 -9.62 -13.98 5.49
N VAL A 75 -9.72 -15.24 5.08
CA VAL A 75 -8.82 -16.31 5.52
C VAL A 75 -7.73 -16.40 4.46
N ASN A 76 -6.46 -16.24 4.85
CA ASN A 76 -5.32 -16.27 3.94
C ASN A 76 -4.41 -17.43 4.35
N ASP A 77 -4.45 -18.51 3.58
CA ASP A 77 -3.79 -19.77 3.93
C ASP A 77 -2.26 -19.61 3.96
N LEU A 78 -1.68 -18.85 3.03
CA LEU A 78 -0.23 -18.60 2.99
C LEU A 78 0.27 -17.77 4.18
N TRP A 79 -0.56 -16.83 4.65
CA TRP A 79 -0.22 -16.05 5.83
C TRP A 79 -0.30 -16.91 7.09
N ILE A 80 -1.37 -17.69 7.24
CA ILE A 80 -1.57 -18.60 8.38
C ILE A 80 -0.40 -19.60 8.47
N GLU A 81 0.00 -20.18 7.34
CA GLU A 81 1.15 -21.08 7.26
C GLU A 81 2.45 -20.39 7.71
N LYS A 82 2.70 -19.16 7.24
CA LYS A 82 3.91 -18.41 7.59
C LYS A 82 4.03 -18.13 9.09
N ILE A 83 2.94 -17.79 9.76
CA ILE A 83 2.98 -17.38 11.17
C ILE A 83 2.56 -18.48 12.15
N GLU A 84 2.16 -19.64 11.63
CA GLU A 84 1.71 -20.80 12.41
C GLU A 84 0.56 -20.46 13.40
N GLU A 85 -0.29 -19.51 13.02
CA GLU A 85 -1.42 -19.02 13.84
C GLU A 85 -2.68 -18.90 12.96
N ASN A 86 -3.79 -19.48 13.42
CA ASN A 86 -5.10 -19.43 12.76
C ASN A 86 -5.78 -18.06 12.97
N ILE A 87 -5.25 -17.01 12.36
CA ILE A 87 -5.77 -15.65 12.48
C ILE A 87 -6.32 -15.14 11.14
N GLY A 88 -7.57 -14.67 11.18
CA GLY A 88 -8.23 -14.07 10.03
C GLY A 88 -7.88 -12.59 9.84
N ARG A 89 -8.28 -12.03 8.71
CA ARG A 89 -8.15 -10.58 8.42
C ARG A 89 -9.50 -9.92 8.28
N ILE A 90 -9.68 -8.73 8.87
CA ILE A 90 -10.68 -7.76 8.42
C ILE A 90 -10.11 -6.96 7.26
N THR A 91 -10.96 -6.57 6.31
CA THR A 91 -10.57 -5.73 5.17
C THR A 91 -11.70 -4.77 4.80
N ARG A 92 -11.39 -3.65 4.13
CA ARG A 92 -12.37 -2.70 3.55
C ARG A 92 -13.45 -2.26 4.55
N LEU A 93 -13.10 -2.12 5.83
CA LEU A 93 -14.00 -1.68 6.88
C LEU A 93 -14.30 -0.19 6.68
N GLU A 94 -15.56 0.16 6.45
CA GLU A 94 -16.00 1.55 6.36
C GLU A 94 -17.37 1.68 7.01
N PHE A 95 -17.60 2.74 7.78
CA PHE A 95 -18.86 2.93 8.48
C PHE A 95 -19.09 4.40 8.80
N VAL A 96 -20.35 4.81 8.86
CA VAL A 96 -20.74 6.11 9.42
C VAL A 96 -20.47 6.13 10.93
N ASP A 97 -20.33 7.31 11.53
CA ASP A 97 -20.11 7.52 12.97
C ASP A 97 -21.32 7.07 13.82
N ASP A 98 -21.53 5.75 13.91
CA ASP A 98 -22.59 5.07 14.63
C ASP A 98 -22.01 3.74 15.15
N PHE A 99 -21.81 3.65 16.46
CA PHE A 99 -21.15 2.50 17.10
C PHE A 99 -21.87 1.17 16.79
N GLU A 100 -23.20 1.18 16.73
CA GLU A 100 -23.95 -0.05 16.45
C GLU A 100 -23.67 -0.56 15.03
N VAL A 101 -23.35 0.33 14.08
CA VAL A 101 -22.99 -0.06 12.71
C VAL A 101 -21.68 -0.82 12.68
N VAL A 102 -20.62 -0.28 13.29
CA VAL A 102 -19.33 -0.99 13.33
C VAL A 102 -19.43 -2.28 14.12
N LYS A 103 -20.20 -2.29 15.22
CA LYS A 103 -20.35 -3.45 16.08
C LYS A 103 -20.92 -4.63 15.31
N VAL A 104 -22.07 -4.45 14.65
CA VAL A 104 -22.72 -5.54 13.90
C VAL A 104 -21.90 -5.97 12.69
N LEU A 105 -21.20 -5.04 12.01
CA LEU A 105 -20.29 -5.39 10.91
C LEU A 105 -19.13 -6.28 11.40
N MET A 106 -18.44 -5.86 12.47
CA MET A 106 -17.31 -6.60 13.02
C MET A 106 -17.77 -7.95 13.58
N GLU A 107 -18.87 -8.01 14.34
CA GLU A 107 -19.45 -9.28 14.83
C GLU A 107 -19.79 -10.24 13.67
N THR A 108 -20.31 -9.73 12.55
CA THR A 108 -20.60 -10.55 11.35
C THR A 108 -19.32 -11.13 10.76
N ALA A 109 -18.28 -10.32 10.62
CA ALA A 109 -16.99 -10.77 10.09
C ALA A 109 -16.28 -11.74 11.05
N GLU A 110 -16.30 -11.47 12.36
CA GLU A 110 -15.79 -12.34 13.42
C GLU A 110 -16.50 -13.69 13.40
N ALA A 111 -17.83 -13.72 13.29
CA ALA A 111 -18.61 -14.96 13.21
C ALA A 111 -18.22 -15.82 11.98
N TYR A 112 -18.03 -15.20 10.82
CA TYR A 112 -17.50 -15.90 9.65
C TYR A 112 -16.11 -16.47 9.90
N LEU A 113 -15.18 -15.68 10.44
CA LEU A 113 -13.82 -16.15 10.73
C LEU A 113 -13.81 -17.29 11.75
N LYS A 114 -14.62 -17.22 12.82
CA LYS A 114 -14.82 -18.31 13.78
C LYS A 114 -15.30 -19.59 13.09
N SER A 115 -16.27 -19.47 12.17
CA SER A 115 -16.76 -20.61 11.38
C SER A 115 -15.73 -21.20 10.41
N GLN A 116 -14.68 -20.46 10.09
CA GLN A 116 -13.54 -20.94 9.30
C GLN A 116 -12.40 -21.48 10.19
N GLY A 117 -12.62 -21.58 11.52
CA GLY A 117 -11.65 -22.13 12.46
C GLY A 117 -10.57 -21.13 12.92
N MET A 118 -10.77 -19.83 12.69
CA MET A 118 -9.84 -18.82 13.20
C MET A 118 -10.01 -18.64 14.71
N THR A 119 -8.90 -18.41 15.41
CA THR A 119 -8.82 -18.15 16.87
C THR A 119 -8.74 -16.66 17.20
N GLY A 120 -8.59 -15.82 16.17
CA GLY A 120 -8.61 -14.38 16.29
C GLY A 120 -8.70 -13.71 14.92
N VAL A 121 -8.60 -12.39 14.97
CA VAL A 121 -8.67 -11.54 13.79
C VAL A 121 -7.74 -10.35 13.93
N MET A 122 -7.16 -9.92 12.81
CA MET A 122 -6.39 -8.69 12.72
C MET A 122 -6.83 -7.84 11.52
N GLY A 123 -6.52 -6.55 11.53
CA GLY A 123 -6.77 -5.70 10.36
C GLY A 123 -7.03 -4.23 10.68
N PRO A 124 -7.41 -3.45 9.65
CA PRO A 124 -7.69 -3.90 8.30
C PRO A 124 -6.42 -4.25 7.51
N LEU A 125 -6.47 -5.34 6.76
CA LEU A 125 -5.42 -5.82 5.86
C LEU A 125 -6.04 -6.29 4.54
N GLY A 126 -5.32 -6.11 3.43
CA GLY A 126 -5.74 -6.66 2.14
C GLY A 126 -5.36 -8.13 1.94
N PHE A 127 -5.39 -8.58 0.69
CA PHE A 127 -5.03 -9.95 0.31
C PHE A 127 -3.51 -10.17 0.40
N SER A 128 -2.72 -9.16 0.03
CA SER A 128 -1.27 -9.16 0.17
C SER A 128 -0.75 -7.85 0.79
N ASN A 129 0.57 -7.77 0.98
CA ASN A 129 1.24 -6.55 1.43
C ASN A 129 1.34 -5.45 0.37
N LEU A 130 0.90 -5.71 -0.87
CA LEU A 130 0.74 -4.70 -1.93
C LEU A 130 -0.67 -4.10 -1.96
N ASP A 131 -1.55 -4.54 -1.06
CA ASP A 131 -2.85 -3.93 -0.82
C ASP A 131 -2.79 -2.97 0.37
N HIS A 132 -3.84 -2.15 0.50
CA HIS A 132 -3.96 -1.19 1.59
C HIS A 132 -4.03 -1.86 2.96
N SER A 133 -3.47 -1.18 3.96
CA SER A 133 -3.26 -1.71 5.31
C SER A 133 -3.42 -0.62 6.39
N GLY A 134 -4.11 -1.00 7.47
CA GLY A 134 -4.30 -0.22 8.69
C GLY A 134 -5.36 0.89 8.63
N VAL A 135 -5.87 1.28 9.80
CA VAL A 135 -6.74 2.45 9.97
C VAL A 135 -5.87 3.68 10.22
N LEU A 136 -6.20 4.81 9.60
CA LEU A 136 -5.52 6.08 9.85
C LEU A 136 -5.85 6.58 11.27
N VAL A 137 -4.84 6.61 12.14
CA VAL A 137 -4.96 7.05 13.55
C VAL A 137 -4.33 8.42 13.79
N GLU A 138 -3.36 8.83 12.97
CA GLU A 138 -2.77 10.18 13.00
C GLU A 138 -2.65 10.73 11.57
N GLY A 139 -2.85 12.03 11.39
CA GLY A 139 -2.63 12.75 10.12
C GLY A 139 -3.87 12.91 9.25
N GLN A 140 -5.06 13.03 9.85
CA GLN A 140 -6.34 13.26 9.16
C GLN A 140 -6.42 14.64 8.46
N ASP A 141 -5.43 15.49 8.65
CA ASP A 141 -5.24 16.79 7.99
C ASP A 141 -4.22 16.75 6.85
N TRP A 142 -3.72 15.56 6.50
CA TRP A 142 -2.79 15.32 5.39
C TRP A 142 -3.45 14.50 4.28
N LEU A 143 -3.16 14.86 3.03
CA LEU A 143 -3.55 14.04 1.89
C LEU A 143 -2.68 12.76 1.89
N PRO A 144 -3.26 11.55 1.89
CA PRO A 144 -2.51 10.32 1.75
C PRO A 144 -1.96 10.15 0.33
N SER A 145 -0.93 9.34 0.17
CA SER A 145 -0.53 8.83 -1.15
C SER A 145 -1.62 7.91 -1.71
N MET A 146 -1.57 7.59 -3.00
CA MET A 146 -2.53 6.66 -3.59
C MET A 146 -2.44 5.22 -3.03
N ALA A 147 -1.33 4.89 -2.36
CA ALA A 147 -1.09 3.60 -1.72
C ALA A 147 -1.43 3.60 -0.22
N SER A 148 -2.00 4.70 0.28
CA SER A 148 -2.43 4.83 1.66
C SER A 148 -3.93 5.10 1.75
N ASP A 149 -4.46 4.97 2.97
CA ASP A 149 -5.88 5.09 3.24
C ASP A 149 -6.16 6.28 4.14
N TYR A 150 -7.34 6.85 3.97
CA TYR A 150 -7.89 7.84 4.87
C TYR A 150 -9.07 7.24 5.64
N HIS A 151 -9.10 7.48 6.95
CA HIS A 151 -10.20 7.14 7.83
C HIS A 151 -10.51 8.33 8.73
N PHE A 152 -11.78 8.54 9.08
CA PHE A 152 -12.14 9.57 10.05
C PHE A 152 -11.62 9.21 11.45
N ALA A 153 -11.34 10.22 12.28
CA ALA A 153 -10.80 10.02 13.63
C ALA A 153 -11.66 9.10 14.52
N TYR A 154 -12.99 9.07 14.32
CA TYR A 154 -13.89 8.20 15.08
C TYR A 154 -13.61 6.70 14.87
N TYR A 155 -12.94 6.30 13.79
CA TYR A 155 -12.66 4.88 13.50
C TYR A 155 -11.85 4.24 14.63
N GLN A 156 -10.81 4.93 15.10
CA GLN A 156 -9.97 4.45 16.20
C GLN A 156 -10.82 4.18 17.45
N HIS A 157 -11.59 5.18 17.89
CA HIS A 157 -12.39 5.08 19.11
C HIS A 157 -13.39 3.92 19.06
N HIS A 158 -14.09 3.78 17.93
CA HIS A 158 -15.08 2.72 17.76
C HIS A 158 -14.46 1.32 17.73
N ILE A 159 -13.31 1.15 17.08
CA ILE A 159 -12.60 -0.14 17.02
C ILE A 159 -12.07 -0.52 18.41
N GLU A 160 -11.42 0.41 19.11
CA GLU A 160 -10.90 0.17 20.47
C GLU A 160 -12.03 -0.18 21.45
N LYS A 161 -13.20 0.47 21.32
CA LYS A 161 -14.39 0.16 22.12
C LYS A 161 -14.95 -1.26 21.90
N LEU A 162 -14.64 -1.90 20.76
CA LEU A 162 -14.99 -3.31 20.49
C LEU A 162 -14.00 -4.33 21.10
N GLY A 163 -13.00 -3.85 21.85
CA GLY A 163 -11.99 -4.68 22.50
C GLY A 163 -10.80 -5.03 21.59
N TYR A 164 -10.65 -4.36 20.46
CA TYR A 164 -9.48 -4.50 19.60
C TYR A 164 -8.29 -3.74 20.18
N THR A 165 -7.12 -4.35 20.14
CA THR A 165 -5.87 -3.74 20.61
C THR A 165 -4.91 -3.50 19.44
N LYS A 166 -3.93 -2.63 19.64
CA LYS A 166 -2.87 -2.39 18.65
C LYS A 166 -2.09 -3.68 18.39
N GLU A 167 -1.90 -4.02 17.11
CA GLU A 167 -0.96 -5.03 16.65
C GLU A 167 0.34 -4.39 16.19
N ILE A 168 0.27 -3.50 15.19
CA ILE A 168 1.44 -2.81 14.62
C ILE A 168 1.02 -1.52 13.92
N ASP A 169 1.91 -0.54 13.89
CA ASP A 169 1.71 0.69 13.13
C ASP A 169 2.61 0.77 11.87
N TRP A 170 2.07 1.36 10.80
CA TRP A 170 2.82 1.92 9.69
C TRP A 170 2.94 3.43 9.87
N LEU A 171 4.16 3.94 9.77
CA LEU A 171 4.52 5.35 9.78
C LEU A 171 4.71 5.84 8.35
N GLU A 172 4.27 7.06 8.07
CA GLU A 172 4.49 7.71 6.79
C GLU A 172 5.20 9.05 7.01
N PHE A 173 6.23 9.26 6.19
CA PHE A 173 7.13 10.39 6.29
C PHE A 173 7.07 11.23 5.02
N ARG A 174 7.04 12.54 5.20
CA ARG A 174 7.26 13.50 4.13
C ARG A 174 8.71 13.91 4.16
N ILE A 175 9.40 13.73 3.04
CA ILE A 175 10.82 14.05 2.87
C ILE A 175 10.93 15.27 1.97
N THR A 176 11.68 16.26 2.43
CA THR A 176 12.08 17.41 1.61
C THR A 176 13.40 17.11 0.94
N PHE A 177 13.42 17.09 -0.39
CA PHE A 177 14.66 16.95 -1.13
C PHE A 177 15.49 18.23 -1.04
N PRO A 178 16.78 18.14 -0.68
CA PRO A 178 17.65 19.30 -0.67
C PRO A 178 17.89 19.79 -2.10
N GLU A 179 18.21 21.07 -2.26
CA GLU A 179 18.57 21.65 -3.56
C GLU A 179 19.84 21.02 -4.14
N SER A 180 20.76 20.62 -3.27
CA SER A 180 21.99 19.89 -3.60
C SER A 180 22.28 18.83 -2.54
N LEU A 181 22.69 17.65 -2.96
CA LEU A 181 23.30 16.68 -2.04
C LEU A 181 24.74 17.09 -1.68
N PRO A 182 25.22 16.79 -0.47
CA PRO A 182 26.62 17.01 -0.11
C PRO A 182 27.58 16.21 -0.99
N ASP A 183 28.73 16.77 -1.36
CA ASP A 183 29.79 16.07 -2.15
C ASP A 183 30.17 14.70 -1.58
N LYS A 184 30.13 14.56 -0.25
CA LYS A 184 30.40 13.31 0.45
C LYS A 184 29.44 12.20 0.01
N ALA A 185 28.17 12.50 -0.27
CA ALA A 185 27.19 11.52 -0.71
C ALA A 185 27.57 10.91 -2.07
N PHE A 186 28.00 11.73 -3.02
CA PHE A 186 28.48 11.26 -4.34
C PHE A 186 29.77 10.45 -4.22
N LYS A 187 30.72 10.90 -3.40
CA LYS A 187 31.99 10.17 -3.15
C LYS A 187 31.74 8.79 -2.53
N VAL A 188 30.83 8.70 -1.56
CA VAL A 188 30.43 7.43 -0.94
C VAL A 188 29.75 6.53 -1.96
N ALA A 189 28.81 7.06 -2.76
CA ALA A 189 28.15 6.29 -3.82
C ALA A 189 29.15 5.66 -4.80
N GLU A 190 30.11 6.43 -5.31
CA GLU A 190 31.14 5.92 -6.23
C GLU A 190 32.09 4.91 -5.57
N MET A 191 32.42 5.11 -4.30
CA MET A 191 33.21 4.15 -3.53
C MET A 191 32.46 2.82 -3.37
N LEU A 192 31.17 2.85 -3.06
CA LEU A 192 30.34 1.65 -2.93
C LEU A 192 30.25 0.88 -4.26
N LYS A 193 30.05 1.59 -5.37
CA LYS A 193 30.04 1.00 -6.72
C LYS A 193 31.34 0.26 -7.01
N LYS A 194 32.50 0.90 -6.79
CA LYS A 194 33.81 0.29 -7.04
C LYS A 194 34.12 -0.87 -6.09
N ARG A 195 33.89 -0.70 -4.79
CA ARG A 195 34.23 -1.69 -3.76
C ARG A 195 33.48 -3.00 -3.94
N TYR A 196 32.21 -2.92 -4.34
CA TYR A 196 31.33 -4.09 -4.42
C TYR A 196 30.98 -4.49 -5.86
N GLY A 197 31.59 -3.85 -6.86
CA GLY A 197 31.34 -4.14 -8.28
C GLY A 197 29.90 -3.86 -8.68
N LEU A 198 29.26 -2.85 -8.08
CA LEU A 198 27.84 -2.55 -8.31
C LEU A 198 27.65 -1.72 -9.58
N LYS A 199 26.63 -2.08 -10.35
CA LYS A 199 26.22 -1.37 -11.57
C LYS A 199 24.83 -0.77 -11.39
N VAL A 200 24.75 0.56 -11.35
CA VAL A 200 23.46 1.26 -11.34
C VAL A 200 22.90 1.30 -12.76
N LEU A 201 21.63 0.93 -12.91
CA LEU A 201 20.88 1.05 -14.14
C LEU A 201 19.83 2.16 -14.01
N ASN A 202 19.84 3.05 -14.99
CA ASN A 202 18.87 4.12 -15.16
C ASN A 202 18.17 3.93 -16.50
N PHE A 203 16.86 4.14 -16.52
CA PHE A 203 16.02 3.85 -17.68
C PHE A 203 15.34 5.12 -18.17
N THR A 204 15.16 5.22 -19.49
CA THR A 204 14.36 6.29 -20.11
C THR A 204 13.13 5.72 -20.81
N LYS A 205 13.22 4.49 -21.31
CA LYS A 205 12.13 3.80 -22.02
C LYS A 205 11.70 2.57 -21.24
N ARG A 206 10.39 2.29 -21.28
CA ARG A 206 9.82 1.14 -20.59
C ARG A 206 10.43 -0.19 -21.05
N ALA A 207 10.71 -0.32 -22.35
CA ALA A 207 11.34 -1.51 -22.93
C ALA A 207 12.72 -1.84 -22.33
N GLU A 208 13.42 -0.87 -21.75
CA GLU A 208 14.71 -1.07 -21.09
C GLU A 208 14.54 -1.66 -19.69
N LEU A 209 13.44 -1.33 -19.00
CA LEU A 209 13.11 -1.81 -17.66
C LEU A 209 12.43 -3.20 -17.69
N GLU A 210 11.65 -3.47 -18.74
CA GLU A 210 10.84 -4.68 -18.90
C GLU A 210 11.60 -6.00 -18.63
N PRO A 211 12.86 -6.19 -19.09
CA PRO A 211 13.62 -7.42 -18.81
C PRO A 211 13.91 -7.67 -17.33
N TYR A 212 13.83 -6.66 -16.47
CA TYR A 212 14.16 -6.75 -15.04
C TYR A 212 12.95 -6.99 -14.14
N ARG A 213 11.73 -7.02 -14.69
CA ARG A 213 10.49 -7.10 -13.91
C ARG A 213 10.43 -8.30 -12.96
N GLU A 214 10.86 -9.47 -13.42
CA GLU A 214 10.86 -10.71 -12.63
C GLU A 214 11.95 -10.67 -11.55
N MET A 215 13.12 -10.12 -11.87
CA MET A 215 14.21 -9.93 -10.89
C MET A 215 13.80 -8.98 -9.76
N ILE A 216 13.03 -7.92 -10.06
CA ILE A 216 12.47 -7.01 -9.05
C ILE A 216 11.57 -7.80 -8.09
N PHE A 217 10.66 -8.62 -8.59
CA PHE A 217 9.76 -9.40 -7.74
C PHE A 217 10.46 -10.52 -6.97
N LYS A 218 11.53 -11.10 -7.53
CA LYS A 218 12.41 -12.01 -6.80
C LYS A 218 13.03 -11.32 -5.57
N VAL A 219 13.66 -10.17 -5.76
CA VAL A 219 14.24 -9.40 -4.66
C VAL A 219 13.18 -8.85 -3.70
N PHE A 220 11.98 -8.52 -4.20
CA PHE A 220 10.85 -8.17 -3.33
C PHE A 220 10.49 -9.32 -2.39
N ASN A 221 10.31 -10.54 -2.91
CA ASN A 221 10.00 -11.69 -2.08
C ASN A 221 11.09 -11.97 -1.03
N GLU A 222 12.36 -11.78 -1.38
CA GLU A 222 13.49 -11.98 -0.45
C GLU A 222 13.59 -10.86 0.60
N ALA A 223 13.59 -9.59 0.17
CA ALA A 223 13.80 -8.44 1.03
C ALA A 223 12.64 -8.18 2.00
N PHE A 224 11.41 -8.53 1.61
CA PHE A 224 10.21 -8.30 2.40
C PHE A 224 9.79 -9.53 3.22
N ALA A 225 10.47 -10.68 3.08
CA ALA A 225 10.09 -11.94 3.72
C ALA A 225 9.90 -11.83 5.25
N GLY A 226 10.74 -11.05 5.93
CA GLY A 226 10.69 -10.90 7.39
C GLY A 226 9.70 -9.85 7.92
N LEU A 227 9.01 -9.12 7.04
CA LEU A 227 8.12 -8.03 7.46
C LEU A 227 6.73 -8.55 7.86
N PHE A 228 6.06 -7.80 8.73
CA PHE A 228 4.67 -8.06 9.10
C PHE A 228 3.74 -7.93 7.90
N GLY A 229 2.75 -8.81 7.81
CA GLY A 229 1.74 -8.80 6.75
C GLY A 229 2.22 -9.32 5.38
N THR A 230 3.50 -9.67 5.24
CA THR A 230 4.07 -10.20 4.00
C THR A 230 4.08 -11.72 3.99
N PHE A 231 4.08 -12.32 2.82
CA PHE A 231 4.34 -13.74 2.58
C PHE A 231 4.94 -13.86 1.18
N ARG A 232 5.59 -14.97 0.87
CA ARG A 232 6.14 -15.17 -0.47
C ARG A 232 5.00 -15.16 -1.48
N LEU A 233 5.01 -14.22 -2.42
CA LEU A 233 4.00 -14.15 -3.47
C LEU A 233 4.20 -15.33 -4.44
N PRO A 234 3.14 -16.11 -4.73
CA PRO A 234 3.16 -17.10 -5.80
C PRO A 234 3.36 -16.45 -7.17
N ASP A 235 3.89 -17.20 -8.15
CA ASP A 235 4.22 -16.67 -9.48
C ASP A 235 3.00 -16.04 -10.19
N LYS A 236 1.82 -16.65 -10.07
CA LYS A 236 0.56 -16.06 -10.61
C LYS A 236 0.24 -14.69 -10.00
N MET A 237 0.53 -14.49 -8.71
CA MET A 237 0.35 -13.18 -8.06
C MET A 237 1.39 -12.17 -8.54
N VAL A 238 2.63 -12.61 -8.76
CA VAL A 238 3.70 -11.80 -9.35
C VAL A 238 3.29 -11.32 -10.74
N ASP A 239 2.86 -12.24 -11.62
CA ASP A 239 2.39 -11.91 -12.97
C ASP A 239 1.20 -10.94 -12.95
N TYR A 240 0.25 -11.14 -12.03
CA TYR A 240 -0.87 -10.23 -11.85
C TYR A 240 -0.40 -8.80 -11.50
N TYR A 241 0.52 -8.66 -10.54
CA TYR A 241 1.01 -7.35 -10.14
C TYR A 241 1.92 -6.68 -11.19
N ILE A 242 2.73 -7.47 -11.91
CA ILE A 242 3.46 -6.99 -13.08
C ILE A 242 2.46 -6.40 -14.09
N ASN A 243 1.50 -7.20 -14.54
CA ASN A 243 0.54 -6.76 -15.55
C ASN A 243 -0.31 -5.57 -15.10
N LYS A 244 -0.59 -5.46 -13.80
CA LYS A 244 -1.36 -4.33 -13.23
C LYS A 244 -0.54 -3.04 -13.13
N TYR A 245 0.69 -3.11 -12.61
CA TYR A 245 1.43 -1.90 -12.21
C TYR A 245 2.52 -1.48 -13.19
N PHE A 246 3.28 -2.42 -13.77
CA PHE A 246 4.37 -2.09 -14.71
C PHE A 246 3.94 -1.18 -15.86
N PRO A 247 2.74 -1.34 -16.45
CA PRO A 247 2.31 -0.47 -17.54
C PRO A 247 2.21 1.02 -17.21
N SER A 248 2.03 1.34 -15.92
CA SER A 248 1.85 2.71 -15.45
C SER A 248 3.13 3.31 -14.86
N LEU A 249 4.21 2.53 -14.74
CA LEU A 249 5.48 3.01 -14.20
C LEU A 249 6.20 3.90 -15.21
N ASN A 250 6.64 5.07 -14.74
CA ASN A 250 7.62 5.86 -15.47
C ASN A 250 9.02 5.28 -15.18
N PRO A 251 9.72 4.72 -16.19
CA PRO A 251 10.98 4.01 -15.99
C PRO A 251 12.09 4.91 -15.42
N ARG A 252 12.00 6.23 -15.61
CA ARG A 252 12.98 7.19 -15.05
C ARG A 252 13.04 7.15 -13.53
N TYR A 253 11.92 6.86 -12.86
CA TYR A 253 11.84 6.83 -11.40
C TYR A 253 11.99 5.42 -10.79
N VAL A 254 12.31 4.44 -11.63
CA VAL A 254 12.71 3.10 -11.20
C VAL A 254 14.22 3.02 -11.23
N LYS A 255 14.84 2.71 -10.08
CA LYS A 255 16.28 2.57 -9.93
C LYS A 255 16.61 1.13 -9.61
N ILE A 256 17.57 0.57 -10.32
CA ILE A 256 18.04 -0.80 -10.10
C ILE A 256 19.54 -0.77 -9.92
N VAL A 257 20.05 -1.60 -9.02
CA VAL A 257 21.47 -1.88 -8.89
C VAL A 257 21.71 -3.37 -9.10
N LEU A 258 22.63 -3.69 -10.00
CA LEU A 258 23.14 -5.05 -10.19
C LEU A 258 24.44 -5.24 -9.41
N ASP A 259 24.70 -6.47 -8.97
CA ASP A 259 26.00 -6.90 -8.46
C ASP A 259 26.96 -7.28 -9.60
N LYS A 260 28.15 -7.76 -9.22
CA LYS A 260 29.22 -8.13 -10.16
C LYS A 260 28.88 -9.36 -11.02
N GLU A 261 27.84 -10.12 -10.64
CA GLU A 261 27.30 -11.27 -11.38
C GLU A 261 26.06 -10.89 -12.21
N ASP A 262 25.82 -9.60 -12.41
CA ASP A 262 24.64 -9.04 -13.09
C ASP A 262 23.29 -9.49 -12.44
N GLN A 263 23.31 -9.91 -11.18
CA GLN A 263 22.10 -10.18 -10.41
C GLN A 263 21.60 -8.91 -9.73
N LEU A 264 20.28 -8.78 -9.55
CA LEU A 264 19.69 -7.60 -8.93
C LEU A 264 20.05 -7.58 -7.45
N ALA A 265 20.81 -6.58 -7.02
CA ALA A 265 21.22 -6.36 -5.64
C ALA A 265 20.18 -5.54 -4.86
N GLY A 266 19.52 -4.61 -5.55
CA GLY A 266 18.44 -3.82 -4.98
C GLY A 266 17.71 -2.98 -6.02
N PHE A 267 16.52 -2.53 -5.64
CA PHE A 267 15.67 -1.68 -6.46
C PHE A 267 14.97 -0.62 -5.62
N LEU A 268 14.57 0.45 -6.29
CA LEU A 268 13.68 1.48 -5.78
C LEU A 268 12.64 1.79 -6.85
N VAL A 269 11.37 1.84 -6.45
CA VAL A 269 10.25 2.26 -7.29
C VAL A 269 9.61 3.47 -6.64
N ALA A 270 9.66 4.61 -7.33
CA ALA A 270 8.88 5.79 -7.00
C ALA A 270 7.96 6.14 -8.18
N ILE A 271 6.83 6.76 -7.90
CA ILE A 271 5.90 7.27 -8.91
C ILE A 271 5.54 8.72 -8.62
N PRO A 272 5.24 9.54 -9.63
CA PRO A 272 4.58 10.82 -9.40
C PRO A 272 3.35 10.65 -8.53
N SER A 273 3.15 11.53 -7.53
CA SER A 273 1.96 11.47 -6.70
C SER A 273 0.70 11.65 -7.55
N LEU A 274 -0.22 10.69 -7.45
CA LEU A 274 -1.49 10.70 -8.18
C LEU A 274 -2.66 11.14 -7.31
N SER A 275 -2.44 11.48 -6.05
CA SER A 275 -3.51 11.73 -5.07
C SER A 275 -4.49 12.83 -5.50
N GLU A 276 -3.99 14.01 -5.87
CA GLU A 276 -4.87 15.09 -6.39
C GLU A 276 -5.56 14.72 -7.71
N ALA A 277 -4.86 13.97 -8.57
CA ALA A 277 -5.41 13.56 -9.86
C ALA A 277 -6.57 12.58 -9.68
N LEU A 278 -6.43 11.64 -8.73
CA LEU A 278 -7.47 10.70 -8.34
C LEU A 278 -8.68 11.42 -7.72
N GLN A 279 -8.46 12.41 -6.86
CA GLN A 279 -9.54 13.26 -6.34
C GLN A 279 -10.35 13.94 -7.46
N LYS A 280 -9.66 14.47 -8.47
CA LYS A 280 -10.30 15.08 -9.65
C LYS A 280 -11.03 14.04 -10.52
N ALA A 281 -10.46 12.83 -10.64
CA ALA A 281 -11.05 11.72 -11.39
C ALA A 281 -12.27 11.07 -10.71
N LYS A 282 -12.44 11.25 -9.39
CA LYS A 282 -13.60 10.74 -8.61
C LYS A 282 -13.88 9.24 -8.84
N GLY A 283 -12.80 8.46 -8.98
CA GLY A 283 -12.82 7.00 -9.17
C GLY A 283 -13.18 6.51 -10.57
N LYS A 284 -13.19 7.38 -11.59
CA LYS A 284 -13.43 6.99 -12.99
C LYS A 284 -12.34 7.54 -13.90
N LEU A 285 -11.73 6.68 -14.72
CA LEU A 285 -10.77 7.11 -15.74
C LEU A 285 -11.44 7.74 -16.96
N PHE A 286 -12.59 7.21 -17.38
CA PHE A 286 -13.30 7.69 -18.57
C PHE A 286 -14.58 8.45 -18.23
N PRO A 287 -14.97 9.46 -19.02
CA PRO A 287 -14.26 9.93 -20.23
C PRO A 287 -13.06 10.88 -19.97
N PHE A 288 -12.94 11.52 -18.80
CA PHE A 288 -11.96 12.60 -18.58
C PHE A 288 -10.97 12.40 -17.42
N GLY A 289 -11.16 11.40 -16.56
CA GLY A 289 -10.29 11.19 -15.39
C GLY A 289 -8.83 10.90 -15.77
N TRP A 290 -8.60 10.15 -16.85
CA TRP A 290 -7.27 9.80 -17.37
C TRP A 290 -6.41 11.05 -17.66
N TRP A 291 -7.04 12.16 -18.05
CA TRP A 291 -6.34 13.41 -18.35
C TRP A 291 -5.69 14.00 -17.10
N HIS A 292 -6.35 13.90 -15.94
CA HIS A 292 -5.79 14.35 -14.67
C HIS A 292 -4.58 13.52 -14.26
N LEU A 293 -4.65 12.19 -14.43
CA LEU A 293 -3.54 11.28 -14.12
C LEU A 293 -2.35 11.53 -15.05
N LYS A 294 -2.59 11.63 -16.37
CA LYS A 294 -1.54 11.96 -17.33
C LYS A 294 -0.83 13.27 -16.99
N LYS A 295 -1.58 14.33 -16.64
CA LYS A 295 -1.01 15.62 -16.26
C LYS A 295 -0.12 15.52 -15.00
N ALA A 296 -0.51 14.71 -14.01
CA ALA A 296 0.29 14.47 -12.82
C ALA A 296 1.59 13.69 -13.13
N LEU A 297 1.51 12.72 -14.04
CA LEU A 297 2.68 11.95 -14.50
C LEU A 297 3.67 12.79 -15.32
N ASP A 298 3.17 13.69 -16.18
CA ASP A 298 4.00 14.51 -17.07
C ASP A 298 4.73 15.66 -16.33
N LYS A 299 4.16 16.16 -15.23
CA LYS A 299 4.68 17.31 -14.46
C LYS A 299 4.57 17.04 -12.95
N PRO A 300 5.38 16.11 -12.41
CA PRO A 300 5.34 15.78 -11.00
C PRO A 300 5.76 16.97 -10.14
N LYS A 301 5.00 17.25 -9.07
CA LYS A 301 5.42 18.16 -8.00
C LYS A 301 5.99 17.41 -6.79
N GLU A 302 5.55 16.16 -6.65
CA GLU A 302 5.76 15.28 -5.51
C GLU A 302 5.79 13.84 -6.02
N MET A 303 6.54 13.00 -5.32
CA MET A 303 6.68 11.59 -5.64
C MET A 303 6.23 10.73 -4.47
N ASP A 304 5.51 9.64 -4.74
CA ASP A 304 5.24 8.59 -3.77
C ASP A 304 6.35 7.52 -3.89
N LEU A 305 7.08 7.29 -2.81
CA LEU A 305 8.07 6.22 -2.70
C LEU A 305 7.35 4.91 -2.36
N MET A 306 7.14 4.10 -3.40
CA MET A 306 6.30 2.89 -3.33
C MET A 306 7.04 1.73 -2.69
N LEU A 307 8.20 1.34 -3.23
CA LEU A 307 8.93 0.16 -2.80
C LEU A 307 10.42 0.43 -2.85
N THR A 308 11.14 0.01 -1.81
CA THR A 308 12.61 -0.08 -1.83
C THR A 308 12.99 -1.45 -1.28
N GLY A 309 13.61 -2.27 -2.13
CA GLY A 309 14.02 -3.62 -1.79
C GLY A 309 15.52 -3.77 -1.98
N VAL A 310 16.20 -4.27 -0.96
CA VAL A 310 17.63 -4.59 -1.01
C VAL A 310 17.82 -6.01 -0.50
N ARG A 311 18.51 -6.83 -1.28
CA ARG A 311 18.87 -8.20 -0.89
C ARG A 311 19.57 -8.21 0.48
N PRO A 312 19.24 -9.15 1.39
CA PRO A 312 19.71 -9.13 2.78
C PRO A 312 21.22 -8.89 2.97
N GLU A 313 22.05 -9.52 2.14
CA GLU A 313 23.51 -9.38 2.13
C GLU A 313 24.00 -7.97 1.82
N PHE A 314 23.20 -7.13 1.14
CA PHE A 314 23.55 -5.75 0.77
C PHE A 314 22.94 -4.67 1.68
N GLN A 315 22.04 -5.02 2.61
CA GLN A 315 21.26 -4.03 3.39
C GLN A 315 22.14 -3.10 4.25
N LYS A 316 23.25 -3.61 4.78
CA LYS A 316 24.19 -2.84 5.64
C LYS A 316 25.30 -2.14 4.86
N MET A 317 25.27 -2.21 3.52
CA MET A 317 26.33 -1.71 2.64
C MET A 317 26.01 -0.34 2.05
N GLY A 318 24.93 0.31 2.48
CA GLY A 318 24.53 1.65 2.00
C GLY A 318 23.79 1.64 0.66
N LEU A 319 23.33 0.47 0.19
CA LEU A 319 22.68 0.34 -1.12
C LEU A 319 21.36 1.12 -1.23
N ALA A 320 20.58 1.18 -0.15
CA ALA A 320 19.35 1.98 -0.11
C ALA A 320 19.64 3.49 -0.28
N ALA A 321 20.72 3.98 0.34
CA ALA A 321 21.17 5.38 0.16
C ALA A 321 21.66 5.65 -1.27
N LEU A 322 22.35 4.69 -1.89
CA LEU A 322 22.74 4.78 -3.30
C LEU A 322 21.51 4.91 -4.21
N LEU A 323 20.52 4.04 -4.04
CA LEU A 323 19.25 4.10 -4.78
C LEU A 323 18.52 5.44 -4.57
N MET A 324 18.51 5.95 -3.34
CA MET A 324 17.88 7.24 -3.02
C MET A 324 18.61 8.42 -3.69
N ASN A 325 19.94 8.41 -3.74
CA ASN A 325 20.72 9.43 -4.44
C ASN A 325 20.42 9.45 -5.94
N GLU A 326 20.30 8.27 -6.56
CA GLU A 326 19.96 8.15 -7.98
C GLU A 326 18.52 8.63 -8.26
N LEU A 327 17.58 8.35 -7.36
CA LEU A 327 16.23 8.93 -7.42
C LEU A 327 16.29 10.46 -7.30
N TRP A 328 17.00 10.98 -6.31
CA TRP A 328 17.16 12.42 -6.09
C TRP A 328 17.71 13.12 -7.34
N ASN A 329 18.76 12.57 -7.97
CA ASN A 329 19.32 13.13 -9.21
C ASN A 329 18.25 13.31 -10.30
N THR A 330 17.39 12.31 -10.47
CA THR A 330 16.33 12.33 -11.49
C THR A 330 15.21 13.28 -11.10
N ALA A 331 14.68 13.14 -9.88
CA ALA A 331 13.56 13.92 -9.38
C ALA A 331 13.91 15.41 -9.26
N ASN A 332 15.12 15.75 -8.81
CA ASN A 332 15.60 17.13 -8.74
C ASN A 332 15.70 17.76 -10.13
N SER A 333 16.17 17.01 -11.15
CA SER A 333 16.22 17.49 -12.54
C SER A 333 14.83 17.80 -13.12
N ASP A 334 13.78 17.14 -12.61
CA ASP A 334 12.38 17.37 -12.98
C ASP A 334 11.69 18.43 -12.09
N GLY A 335 12.42 19.03 -11.14
CA GLY A 335 11.92 20.07 -10.23
C GLY A 335 11.07 19.55 -9.06
N VAL A 336 11.10 18.24 -8.77
CA VAL A 336 10.40 17.64 -7.64
C VAL A 336 11.11 18.02 -6.33
N ARG A 337 10.33 18.45 -5.33
CA ARG A 337 10.84 18.86 -4.02
C ARG A 337 10.45 17.96 -2.87
N PHE A 338 9.35 17.21 -3.01
CA PHE A 338 8.82 16.39 -1.93
C PHE A 338 8.72 14.93 -2.36
N VAL A 339 9.04 14.05 -1.42
CA VAL A 339 8.80 12.62 -1.54
C VAL A 339 7.99 12.16 -0.34
N GLU A 340 6.90 11.45 -0.61
CA GLU A 340 6.12 10.79 0.42
C GLU A 340 6.49 9.33 0.52
N THR A 341 6.85 8.88 1.72
CA THR A 341 6.98 7.45 1.94
C THR A 341 5.59 6.83 2.00
N THR A 342 5.43 5.67 1.39
CA THR A 342 4.32 4.78 1.72
C THR A 342 4.56 4.14 3.09
N GLY A 343 3.56 3.45 3.64
CA GLY A 343 3.59 2.95 5.02
C GLY A 343 4.83 2.10 5.33
N MET A 344 5.59 2.53 6.35
CA MET A 344 6.76 1.84 6.88
C MET A 344 6.46 1.29 8.26
N LEU A 345 6.70 -0.01 8.50
CA LEU A 345 6.48 -0.59 9.83
C LEU A 345 7.31 0.16 10.90
N GLU A 346 6.68 0.47 12.04
CA GLU A 346 7.30 1.25 13.12
C GLU A 346 8.57 0.60 13.71
N ASN A 347 8.71 -0.71 13.57
CA ASN A 347 9.88 -1.48 14.00
C ASN A 347 10.96 -1.62 12.91
N ASN A 348 10.75 -1.08 11.70
CA ASN A 348 11.76 -1.05 10.65
C ASN A 348 12.75 0.11 10.87
N HIS A 349 13.53 0.01 11.94
CA HIS A 349 14.46 1.06 12.36
C HIS A 349 15.52 1.37 11.29
N VAL A 350 15.96 0.38 10.52
CA VAL A 350 16.94 0.58 9.43
C VAL A 350 16.39 1.54 8.39
N ALA A 351 15.17 1.30 7.92
CA ALA A 351 14.57 2.14 6.90
C ALA A 351 14.19 3.53 7.47
N ILE A 352 13.67 3.61 8.71
CA ILE A 352 13.33 4.88 9.35
C ILE A 352 14.56 5.76 9.58
N GLN A 353 15.70 5.17 10.00
CA GLN A 353 16.92 5.92 10.25
C GLN A 353 17.52 6.55 8.99
N MET A 354 17.22 6.01 7.80
CA MET A 354 17.66 6.57 6.53
C MET A 354 17.22 8.03 6.36
N TRP A 355 16.03 8.38 6.88
CA TRP A 355 15.46 9.71 6.74
C TRP A 355 16.19 10.79 7.52
N LYS A 356 16.99 10.44 8.54
CA LYS A 356 17.84 11.39 9.28
C LYS A 356 18.85 12.14 8.40
N SER A 357 19.12 11.64 7.20
CA SER A 357 20.00 12.31 6.22
C SER A 357 19.29 13.39 5.40
N PHE A 358 17.98 13.53 5.56
CA PHE A 358 17.11 14.47 4.86
C PHE A 358 16.29 15.28 5.87
N ASP A 359 15.83 16.46 5.46
CA ASP A 359 14.77 17.13 6.19
C ASP A 359 13.47 16.34 6.01
N HIS A 360 12.81 15.98 7.11
CA HIS A 360 11.66 15.08 7.09
C HIS A 360 10.75 15.27 8.30
N ILE A 361 9.48 14.91 8.12
CA ILE A 361 8.47 14.83 9.19
C ILE A 361 7.74 13.50 9.12
N GLN A 362 7.41 12.91 10.27
CA GLN A 362 6.38 11.86 10.35
C GLN A 362 5.03 12.57 10.46
N HIS A 363 4.12 12.35 9.51
CA HIS A 363 2.86 13.10 9.44
C HIS A 363 1.61 12.23 9.40
N LYS A 364 1.75 10.94 9.08
CA LYS A 364 0.65 9.98 9.19
C LYS A 364 1.07 8.71 9.90
N ARG A 365 0.10 8.08 10.56
CA ARG A 365 0.23 6.78 11.22
C ARG A 365 -1.02 5.95 10.94
N LYS A 366 -0.81 4.72 10.47
CA LYS A 366 -1.89 3.73 10.29
C LYS A 366 -1.68 2.56 11.22
N ARG A 367 -2.76 2.05 11.80
CA ARG A 367 -2.73 0.98 12.79
C ARG A 367 -3.44 -0.27 12.29
N CYS A 368 -2.74 -1.40 12.37
CA CYS A 368 -3.37 -2.72 12.41
C CYS A 368 -3.85 -2.98 13.83
N TYR A 369 -5.06 -3.46 13.97
CA TYR A 369 -5.60 -3.95 15.22
C TYR A 369 -5.64 -5.47 15.26
N LYS A 370 -5.66 -6.07 16.45
CA LYS A 370 -5.87 -7.50 16.69
C LYS A 370 -6.92 -7.71 17.79
N LYS A 371 -7.65 -8.82 17.70
CA LYS A 371 -8.56 -9.32 18.73
C LYS A 371 -8.59 -10.85 18.70
N SER A 372 -8.48 -11.46 19.87
CA SER A 372 -8.65 -12.91 20.07
C SER A 372 -10.11 -13.25 20.41
N PHE A 373 -10.54 -14.46 20.09
CA PHE A 373 -11.95 -14.87 20.10
C PHE A 373 -12.47 -15.58 21.33
#